data_AF-A0A1F4UIT2-F1
#
_entry.id   AF-A0A1F4UIT2-F1
#
_cell.length_a   1.000
_cell.length_b   1.000
_cell.length_c   1.000
_cell.angle_alpha   90.00
_cell.angle_beta   90.00
_cell.angle_gamma   90.00
#
_symmetry.space_group_name_H-M   'P 1'
#
loop_
_entity.id
_entity.type
_entity.pdbx_description
1 polymer ?
#
loop_
_entity_poly.entity_id
_entity_poly.type
_entity_poly.pdbx_seq_one_letter_code
_entity_poly.pdbx_strand_id
1 'polypeptide(L)'
;MLYLNLLLAFAGYLLGRFGHAYLNVWLENPDWAPHHWIYGAILMVVGFFFRDKPWGWAVFFFGLGHFISDLKDFINLKFIGPDEEGPQKFWGVD
;
A
#
# COMPACT_ATOMS: atom_id res chain seq x y z
N MET A 1 17.69 13.62 3.03
CA MET A 1 17.23 12.23 2.92
C MET A 1 15.93 11.99 3.71
N LEU A 2 15.86 12.29 5.02
CA LEU A 2 14.65 12.04 5.82
C LEU A 2 13.36 12.62 5.21
N TYR A 3 13.33 13.91 4.87
CA TYR A 3 12.14 14.55 4.30
C TYR A 3 11.69 13.94 2.96
N LEU A 4 12.63 13.58 2.09
CA LEU A 4 12.33 12.90 0.83
C LEU A 4 11.71 11.52 1.09
N ASN A 5 12.25 10.77 2.04
CA ASN A 5 11.72 9.46 2.42
C ASN A 5 10.31 9.56 3.00
N LEU A 6 10.03 10.58 3.82
CA LEU A 6 8.69 10.85 4.33
C LEU A 6 7.70 11.21 3.22
N LEU A 7 8.13 12.03 2.24
CA LEU A 7 7.30 12.36 1.08
C LEU A 7 7.00 11.12 0.24
N LEU A 8 7.97 10.23 0.04
CA LEU A 8 7.79 9.00 -0.71
C LEU A 8 6.87 8.01 0.02
N ALA A 9 7.02 7.87 1.34
CA ALA A 9 6.10 7.09 2.16
C ALA A 9 4.69 7.68 2.13
N PHE A 10 4.55 9.01 2.23
CA PHE A 10 3.25 9.65 2.12
C PHE A 10 2.62 9.43 0.73
N ALA A 11 3.39 9.52 -0.35
CA ALA A 11 2.92 9.23 -1.70
C ALA A 11 2.48 7.77 -1.86
N GLY A 12 3.23 6.82 -1.30
CA GLY A 12 2.87 5.40 -1.29
C GLY A 12 1.56 5.14 -0.55
N TYR A 13 1.39 5.77 0.61
CA TYR A 13 0.15 5.75 1.39
C TYR A 13 -1.02 6.30 0.58
N LEU A 14 -0.87 7.48 -0.04
CA LEU A 14 -1.93 8.08 -0.87
C LEU A 14 -2.34 7.15 -2.02
N LEU A 15 -1.38 6.48 -2.66
CA LEU A 15 -1.69 5.54 -3.73
C LEU A 15 -2.46 4.31 -3.22
N GLY A 16 -2.10 3.79 -2.04
CA GLY A 16 -2.84 2.69 -1.42
C GLY A 16 -4.27 3.08 -1.07
N ARG A 17 -4.46 4.27 -0.47
CA ARG A 17 -5.79 4.83 -0.22
C ARG A 17 -6.60 5.06 -1.49
N PHE A 18 -5.95 5.52 -2.55
CA PHE A 18 -6.60 5.69 -3.84
C PHE A 18 -7.06 4.35 -4.44
N GLY A 19 -6.20 3.33 -4.34
CA GLY A 19 -6.51 1.96 -4.75
C GLY A 19 -7.78 1.43 -4.06
N HIS A 20 -7.80 1.48 -2.73
CA HIS A 20 -8.92 1.03 -1.91
C HIS A 20 -10.20 1.83 -2.17
N ALA A 21 -10.14 3.17 -2.07
CA ALA A 21 -11.34 4.01 -2.08
C ALA A 21 -11.96 4.21 -3.48
N TYR A 22 -11.18 4.05 -4.55
CA TYR A 22 -11.64 4.34 -5.92
C TYR A 22 -11.39 3.19 -6.90
N LEU A 23 -10.18 2.65 -6.97
CA LEU A 23 -9.84 1.63 -7.98
C LEU A 23 -10.61 0.33 -7.75
N ASN A 24 -10.69 -0.16 -6.51
CA ASN A 24 -11.46 -1.35 -6.18
C ASN A 24 -12.94 -1.18 -6.52
N VAL A 25 -13.51 -0.02 -6.21
CA VAL A 25 -14.90 0.32 -6.55
C VAL A 25 -15.12 0.34 -8.07
N TRP A 26 -14.19 0.94 -8.83
CA TRP A 26 -14.27 0.97 -10.31
C TRP A 26 -14.14 -0.42 -10.94
N LEU A 27 -13.48 -1.36 -10.27
CA LEU A 27 -13.34 -2.75 -10.68
C LEU A 27 -14.44 -3.67 -10.13
N GLU A 28 -15.49 -3.09 -9.55
CA GLU A 28 -16.63 -3.82 -8.97
C GLU A 28 -16.22 -4.74 -7.79
N ASN A 29 -15.22 -4.34 -7.00
CA ASN A 29 -14.68 -5.06 -5.83
C ASN A 29 -14.35 -6.52 -6.13
N PRO A 30 -13.31 -6.77 -6.96
CA PRO A 30 -12.96 -8.12 -7.37
C PRO A 30 -12.58 -9.00 -6.17
N ASP A 31 -13.12 -10.21 -6.12
CA ASP A 31 -12.86 -11.20 -5.06
C ASP A 31 -11.51 -11.92 -5.19
N TRP A 32 -10.88 -11.82 -6.36
CA TRP A 32 -9.60 -12.44 -6.69
C TRP A 32 -8.40 -11.51 -6.45
N ALA A 33 -8.62 -10.22 -6.20
CA ALA A 33 -7.54 -9.26 -6.07
C ALA A 33 -6.80 -9.43 -4.73
N PRO A 34 -5.45 -9.47 -4.73
CA PRO A 34 -4.66 -9.39 -3.50
C PRO A 34 -4.86 -8.06 -2.78
N HIS A 35 -4.91 -8.10 -1.44
CA HIS A 35 -4.92 -6.89 -0.62
C HIS A 35 -3.66 -6.03 -0.86
N HIS A 36 -3.82 -4.72 -0.76
CA HIS A 36 -2.81 -3.77 -1.24
C HIS A 36 -1.54 -3.75 -0.38
N TRP A 37 -1.63 -4.15 0.88
CA TRP A 37 -0.45 -4.34 1.74
C TRP A 37 0.55 -5.33 1.12
N ILE A 38 0.10 -6.32 0.33
CA ILE A 38 0.98 -7.29 -0.33
C ILE A 38 1.90 -6.58 -1.34
N TYR A 39 1.36 -5.65 -2.14
CA TYR A 39 2.17 -4.87 -3.06
C TYR A 39 3.15 -3.96 -2.30
N GLY A 40 2.71 -3.37 -1.19
CA GLY A 40 3.59 -2.60 -0.29
C GLY A 40 4.75 -3.43 0.25
N ALA A 41 4.47 -4.65 0.71
CA ALA A 41 5.47 -5.59 1.20
C ALA A 41 6.46 -6.01 0.10
N ILE A 42 5.97 -6.31 -1.12
CA ILE A 42 6.83 -6.64 -2.27
C ILE A 42 7.78 -5.46 -2.58
N LEU A 43 7.26 -4.22 -2.60
CA LEU A 43 8.07 -3.03 -2.84
C LEU A 43 9.12 -2.83 -1.76
N MET A 44 8.78 -3.06 -0.48
CA MET A 44 9.76 -3.03 0.61
C MET A 44 10.86 -4.07 0.40
N VAL A 45 10.51 -5.32 0.05
CA VAL A 45 11.48 -6.39 -0.21
C VAL A 45 12.40 -6.01 -1.38
N VAL A 46 11.83 -5.59 -2.52
CA VAL A 46 12.60 -5.14 -3.69
C VAL A 46 13.52 -3.99 -3.33
N GLY A 47 13.00 -2.94 -2.68
CA GLY A 47 13.77 -1.78 -2.27
C GLY A 47 14.95 -2.15 -1.35
N PHE A 48 14.75 -3.11 -0.44
CA PHE A 48 15.79 -3.59 0.46
C PHE A 48 16.90 -4.37 -0.26
N PHE A 49 16.56 -5.19 -1.26
CA PHE A 49 17.55 -5.88 -2.10
C PHE A 49 18.41 -4.92 -2.92
N PHE A 50 17.84 -3.79 -3.34
CA PHE A 50 18.53 -2.76 -4.12
C PHE A 50 18.97 -1.55 -3.28
N ARG A 51 19.10 -1.68 -1.96
CA ARG A 51 19.42 -0.56 -1.03
C ARG A 51 20.73 0.18 -1.33
N ASP A 52 21.68 -0.48 -1.99
CA ASP A 52 22.95 0.13 -2.41
C ASP A 52 22.79 1.01 -3.65
N LYS A 53 21.63 0.96 -4.31
CA LYS A 53 21.26 1.84 -5.42
C LYS A 53 20.53 3.07 -4.89
N PRO A 54 20.70 4.26 -5.49
CA PRO A 54 20.04 5.49 -5.05
C PRO A 54 18.51 5.40 -4.98
N TRP A 55 17.90 4.56 -5.82
CA TRP A 55 16.45 4.37 -5.87
C TRP A 55 15.94 3.26 -4.94
N GLY A 56 16.79 2.38 -4.40
CA GLY A 56 16.36 1.26 -3.56
C GLY A 56 15.63 1.73 -2.30
N TRP A 57 16.19 2.73 -1.63
CA TRP A 57 15.52 3.39 -0.50
C TRP A 57 14.24 4.10 -0.90
N ALA A 58 14.20 4.72 -2.09
CA ALA A 58 12.99 5.38 -2.56
C ALA A 58 11.82 4.39 -2.73
N VAL A 59 12.11 3.24 -3.36
CA VAL A 59 11.15 2.14 -3.52
C VAL A 59 10.75 1.56 -2.16
N PHE A 60 11.70 1.39 -1.24
CA PHE A 60 11.43 0.87 0.10
C PHE A 60 10.45 1.77 0.87
N PHE A 61 10.72 3.08 0.94
CA PHE A 61 9.87 4.01 1.69
C PHE A 61 8.50 4.19 1.04
N PHE A 62 8.44 4.20 -0.29
CA PHE A 62 7.16 4.18 -0.99
C PHE A 62 6.36 2.92 -0.67
N GLY A 63 7.00 1.74 -0.71
CA GLY A 63 6.38 0.47 -0.32
C GLY A 63 5.90 0.47 1.13
N LEU A 64 6.69 1.03 2.05
CA LEU A 64 6.29 1.18 3.46
C LEU A 64 5.03 2.02 3.62
N GLY A 65 4.94 3.13 2.91
CA GLY A 65 3.74 3.96 2.88
C GLY A 65 2.50 3.21 2.39
N HIS A 66 2.66 2.50 1.27
CA HIS A 66 1.60 1.70 0.65
C HIS A 66 1.18 0.51 1.53
N PHE A 67 2.11 -0.08 2.26
CA PHE A 67 1.83 -1.11 3.26
C PHE A 67 1.02 -0.55 4.42
N ILE A 68 1.43 0.62 4.95
CA ILE A 68 0.76 1.26 6.09
C ILE A 68 -0.68 1.66 5.78
N SER A 69 -1.03 2.00 4.53
CA SER A 69 -2.42 2.32 4.19
C SER A 69 -3.41 1.17 4.41
N ASP A 70 -2.92 -0.05 4.54
CA ASP A 70 -3.68 -1.31 4.56
C ASP A 70 -3.18 -2.25 5.70
N LEU A 71 -2.70 -1.62 6.79
CA LEU A 71 -2.02 -2.30 7.90
C LEU A 71 -2.96 -3.16 8.75
N LYS A 72 -4.22 -2.76 8.93
CA LYS A 72 -5.19 -3.51 9.72
C LYS A 72 -5.67 -4.75 8.96
N ASP A 73 -5.75 -4.73 7.63
CA ASP A 73 -6.00 -5.95 6.84
C ASP A 73 -4.80 -6.92 6.89
N PHE A 74 -3.57 -6.40 6.89
CA PHE A 74 -2.38 -7.22 7.19
C PHE A 74 -2.44 -7.84 8.60
N ILE A 75 -2.77 -7.06 9.63
CA ILE A 75 -2.88 -7.55 11.02
C ILE A 75 -3.93 -8.66 11.13
N ASN A 76 -5.02 -8.55 10.38
CA ASN A 76 -6.08 -9.55 10.31
C ASN A 76 -5.80 -10.70 9.32
N LEU A 77 -4.59 -10.74 8.73
CA LEU A 77 -4.16 -11.77 7.79
C LEU A 77 -5.10 -11.94 6.58
N LYS A 78 -5.66 -10.83 6.08
CA LYS A 78 -6.46 -10.85 4.85
C LYS A 78 -5.52 -10.75 3.64
N PHE A 79 -5.49 -11.78 2.80
CA PHE A 79 -4.59 -11.83 1.65
C PHE A 79 -5.29 -11.61 0.31
N ILE A 80 -6.52 -12.11 0.18
CA ILE A 80 -7.33 -12.08 -1.03
C ILE A 80 -8.78 -11.89 -0.61
N GLY A 81 -9.54 -11.12 -1.38
CA GLY A 81 -10.97 -10.96 -1.19
C GLY A 81 -11.41 -9.52 -1.45
N PRO A 82 -12.71 -9.29 -1.60
CA PRO A 82 -13.24 -7.95 -1.69
C PRO A 82 -13.09 -7.25 -0.33
N ASP A 83 -12.89 -5.94 -0.36
CA ASP A 83 -12.92 -5.13 0.86
C ASP A 83 -14.31 -5.15 1.50
N GLU A 84 -14.37 -4.93 2.82
CA GLU A 84 -15.63 -4.95 3.58
C GLU A 84 -16.65 -3.94 3.02
N GLU A 85 -17.91 -4.37 2.90
CA GLU A 85 -19.00 -3.50 2.45
C GLU A 85 -19.21 -2.34 3.45
N GLY A 86 -18.97 -1.11 2.99
CA GLY A 86 -19.13 0.09 3.81
C GLY A 86 -18.81 1.39 3.07
N PRO A 87 -19.12 2.55 3.66
CA PRO A 87 -18.77 3.84 3.08
C PRO A 87 -17.24 3.98 3.01
N GLN A 88 -16.74 3.95 1.77
CA GLN A 88 -15.33 4.09 1.45
C GLN A 88 -14.78 5.45 1.92
N LYS A 89 -13.79 5.42 2.82
CA LYS A 89 -13.13 6.62 3.34
C LYS A 89 -11.75 6.74 2.71
N PHE A 90 -11.44 7.88 2.11
CA PHE A 90 -10.10 8.09 1.57
C PHE A 90 -9.04 8.13 2.67
N TRP A 91 -9.31 8.81 3.79
CA TRP A 91 -8.39 8.85 4.92
C TRP A 91 -8.66 7.68 5.85
N GLY A 92 -7.62 6.91 6.15
CA GLY A 92 -7.73 5.72 7.00
C GLY A 92 -6.51 4.83 6.94
N VAL A 93 -6.55 3.76 7.73
CA VAL A 93 -5.62 2.65 7.68
C VAL A 93 -6.52 1.42 7.77
N ASP A 94 -6.65 0.70 6.66
CA ASP A 94 -7.61 -0.41 6.56
C ASP A 94 -7.08 -1.73 7.04
#